data_AF-A0A1Q3CX09-F1
#
_entry.id   AF-A0A1Q3CX09-F1
#
_cell.length_a   1.000
_cell.length_b   1.000
_cell.length_c   1.000
_cell.angle_alpha   90.00
_cell.angle_beta   90.00
_cell.angle_gamma   90.00
#
_symmetry.space_group_name_H-M   'P 1'
#
loop_
_entity.id
_entity.type
_entity.pdbx_description
1 polymer ?
#
loop_
_entity_poly.entity_id
_entity_poly.type
_entity_poly.pdbx_seq_one_letter_code
_entity_poly.pdbx_strand_id
1 'polypeptide(L)'
;MWNYAVICKHVNANDCDAALSAFAISRYLSDVESLNGTNFLTWKEQIGIVLHVMDLDHALRIDAPAAIVAQITIEQMAAYEKWERSNRVSLMIIKNSISVVIREAIHDSNDAKTYLASVEEQFKGSSKAHASTLIMKMLTTMYDKTSGVCEHIMMMNDMASKLKGMEMAISEGFLIYFIMTSLLVQFGSLFRCVSKKKKGLR
;
A
#
# COMPACT_ATOMS: atom_id res chain seq x y z
N MET A 1 -32.29 28.50 -27.41
CA MET A 1 -32.80 27.12 -27.37
C MET A 1 -32.46 26.46 -28.71
N TRP A 2 -31.18 26.13 -28.93
CA TRP A 2 -30.68 25.51 -30.16
C TRP A 2 -30.05 24.15 -29.82
N ASN A 3 -30.63 23.13 -30.45
CA ASN A 3 -30.32 21.69 -30.50
C ASN A 3 -28.99 21.18 -29.92
N TYR A 4 -29.08 20.44 -28.81
CA TYR A 4 -28.04 19.55 -28.28
C TYR A 4 -28.06 18.13 -28.90
N ALA A 5 -28.87 17.88 -29.93
CA ALA A 5 -29.22 16.51 -30.33
C ALA A 5 -28.45 15.94 -31.53
N VAL A 6 -27.56 16.68 -32.20
CA VAL A 6 -26.87 16.17 -33.38
C VAL A 6 -25.48 16.77 -33.47
N ILE A 7 -24.44 16.05 -33.03
CA ILE A 7 -23.12 15.97 -33.69
C ILE A 7 -22.38 14.77 -33.07
N CYS A 8 -22.12 13.79 -33.94
CA CYS A 8 -21.15 12.70 -33.83
C CYS A 8 -21.43 11.52 -32.88
N LYS A 9 -22.44 10.72 -33.27
CA LYS A 9 -22.20 9.28 -33.46
C LYS A 9 -21.01 9.13 -34.41
N HIS A 10 -19.84 8.70 -33.93
CA HIS A 10 -18.81 7.89 -34.61
C HIS A 10 -17.65 7.71 -33.62
N VAL A 11 -17.89 6.96 -32.55
CA VAL A 11 -16.81 6.27 -31.82
C VAL A 11 -16.95 4.80 -32.17
N ASN A 12 -15.89 4.31 -32.80
CA ASN A 12 -15.71 2.95 -33.25
C ASN A 12 -15.91 1.99 -32.07
N ALA A 13 -16.89 1.09 -32.17
CA ALA A 13 -17.33 0.19 -31.10
C ALA A 13 -16.37 -1.01 -30.88
N ASN A 14 -15.05 -0.78 -30.94
CA ASN A 14 -14.04 -1.83 -30.88
C ASN A 14 -12.82 -1.50 -30.01
N ASP A 15 -12.86 -0.45 -29.19
CA ASP A 15 -11.90 -0.35 -28.10
C ASP A 15 -12.46 -1.06 -26.87
N CYS A 16 -11.69 -2.03 -26.39
CA CYS A 16 -12.10 -2.98 -25.36
C CYS A 16 -12.09 -2.28 -23.99
N ASP A 17 -13.03 -1.35 -23.79
CA ASP A 17 -13.48 -1.01 -22.46
C ASP A 17 -14.22 -2.24 -21.94
N ALA A 18 -13.46 -3.18 -21.38
CA ALA A 18 -13.99 -4.14 -20.44
C ALA A 18 -14.54 -3.32 -19.29
N ALA A 19 -15.78 -2.83 -19.45
CA ALA A 19 -16.55 -2.24 -18.37
C ALA A 19 -16.41 -3.20 -17.20
N LEU A 20 -15.75 -2.74 -16.13
CA LEU A 20 -15.69 -3.45 -14.86
C LEU A 20 -17.12 -3.81 -14.50
N SER A 21 -17.52 -5.04 -14.80
CA SER A 21 -18.86 -5.50 -14.50
C SER A 21 -19.02 -5.45 -12.99
N ALA A 22 -20.22 -5.14 -12.50
CA ALA A 22 -20.51 -5.21 -11.07
C ALA A 22 -20.08 -6.55 -10.45
N PHE A 23 -20.09 -7.62 -11.26
CA PHE A 23 -19.57 -8.94 -10.92
C PHE A 23 -18.05 -8.96 -10.66
N ALA A 24 -17.24 -8.34 -11.51
CA ALA A 24 -15.80 -8.25 -11.30
C ALA A 24 -15.48 -7.46 -10.01
N ILE A 25 -16.14 -6.31 -9.82
CA ILE A 25 -16.02 -5.49 -8.61
C ILE A 25 -16.38 -6.33 -7.37
N SER A 26 -17.52 -7.02 -7.38
CA SER A 26 -17.97 -7.85 -6.26
C SER A 26 -17.00 -8.98 -5.94
N ARG A 27 -16.37 -9.59 -6.95
CA ARG A 27 -15.41 -10.70 -6.77
C ARG A 27 -14.09 -10.22 -6.17
N TYR A 28 -13.58 -9.08 -6.60
CA TYR A 28 -12.35 -8.54 -6.01
C TYR A 28 -12.56 -8.06 -4.57
N LEU A 29 -13.77 -7.57 -4.25
CA LEU A 29 -14.10 -7.08 -2.91
C LEU A 29 -14.46 -8.19 -1.92
N SER A 30 -14.85 -9.40 -2.38
CA SER A 30 -15.18 -10.50 -1.46
C SER A 30 -13.98 -10.99 -0.64
N ASP A 31 -12.77 -10.81 -1.17
CA ASP A 31 -11.52 -11.24 -0.54
C ASP A 31 -10.89 -10.14 0.34
N VAL A 32 -11.44 -8.93 0.30
CA VAL A 32 -10.96 -7.80 1.11
C VAL A 32 -11.60 -7.88 2.49
N GLU A 33 -10.77 -8.04 3.52
CA GLU A 33 -11.26 -7.96 4.89
C GLU A 33 -11.66 -6.51 5.19
N SER A 34 -12.85 -6.30 5.75
CA SER A 34 -13.29 -4.96 6.11
C SER A 34 -12.36 -4.34 7.16
N LEU A 35 -12.12 -3.03 7.07
CA LEU A 35 -11.32 -2.31 8.07
C LEU A 35 -12.01 -2.41 9.44
N ASN A 36 -11.34 -3.07 10.39
CA ASN A 36 -11.85 -3.40 11.72
C ASN A 36 -11.04 -2.77 12.87
N GLY A 37 -10.08 -1.92 12.53
CA GLY A 37 -9.29 -1.13 13.45
C GLY A 37 -7.88 -1.67 13.73
N THR A 38 -7.66 -2.97 13.50
CA THR A 38 -6.35 -3.62 13.71
C THR A 38 -5.65 -3.99 12.40
N ASN A 39 -6.40 -4.11 11.31
CA ASN A 39 -5.93 -4.59 10.02
C ASN A 39 -5.61 -3.47 9.01
N PHE A 40 -5.46 -2.21 9.45
CA PHE A 40 -5.32 -1.05 8.55
C PHE A 40 -4.27 -1.23 7.46
N LEU A 41 -3.09 -1.77 7.77
CA LEU A 41 -2.01 -1.94 6.79
C LEU A 41 -2.36 -2.99 5.73
N THR A 42 -2.85 -4.16 6.16
CA THR A 42 -3.30 -5.23 5.26
C THR A 42 -4.46 -4.75 4.39
N TRP A 43 -5.43 -4.05 4.99
CA TRP A 43 -6.56 -3.47 4.29
C TRP A 43 -6.12 -2.45 3.24
N LYS A 44 -5.21 -1.54 3.59
CA LYS A 44 -4.68 -0.51 2.67
C LYS A 44 -3.99 -1.16 1.47
N GLU A 45 -3.21 -2.20 1.69
CA GLU A 45 -2.53 -2.96 0.63
C GLU A 45 -3.54 -3.67 -0.29
N GLN A 46 -4.51 -4.39 0.29
CA GLN A 46 -5.56 -5.07 -0.47
C GLN A 46 -6.37 -4.10 -1.33
N ILE A 47 -6.79 -2.97 -0.75
CA ILE A 47 -7.50 -1.92 -1.50
C ILE A 47 -6.63 -1.33 -2.61
N GLY A 48 -5.35 -1.08 -2.34
CA GLY A 48 -4.40 -0.60 -3.34
C GLY A 48 -4.29 -1.55 -4.55
N ILE A 49 -4.19 -2.86 -4.29
CA ILE A 49 -4.16 -3.89 -5.34
C ILE A 49 -5.45 -3.90 -6.14
N VAL A 50 -6.61 -3.89 -5.46
CA VAL A 50 -7.93 -3.90 -6.11
C VAL A 50 -8.08 -2.69 -7.04
N LEU A 51 -7.78 -1.48 -6.55
CA LEU A 51 -7.89 -0.26 -7.34
C LEU A 51 -6.93 -0.26 -8.53
N HIS A 52 -5.70 -0.77 -8.35
CA HIS A 52 -4.72 -0.85 -9.43
C HIS A 52 -5.11 -1.85 -10.52
N VAL A 53 -5.52 -3.06 -10.15
CA VAL A 53 -5.96 -4.11 -11.11
C VAL A 53 -7.17 -3.64 -11.93
N MET A 54 -7.96 -2.74 -11.37
CA MET A 54 -9.17 -2.21 -11.99
C MET A 54 -8.93 -0.91 -12.79
N ASP A 55 -7.70 -0.41 -12.91
CA ASP A 55 -7.39 0.92 -13.51
C ASP A 55 -8.18 2.08 -12.86
N LEU A 56 -8.35 2.00 -11.53
CA LEU A 56 -9.05 2.99 -10.70
C LEU A 56 -8.10 3.78 -9.80
N ASP A 57 -6.80 3.50 -9.80
CA ASP A 57 -5.80 4.21 -9.01
C ASP A 57 -5.43 5.61 -9.57
N HIS A 58 -5.93 5.97 -10.75
CA HIS A 58 -5.59 7.22 -11.44
C HIS A 58 -5.83 8.47 -10.57
N ALA A 59 -7.01 8.59 -9.95
CA ALA A 59 -7.38 9.71 -9.08
C ALA A 59 -6.60 9.73 -7.75
N LEU A 60 -5.98 8.61 -7.37
CA LEU A 60 -5.11 8.56 -6.19
C LEU A 60 -3.70 9.09 -6.48
N ARG A 61 -3.27 9.01 -7.75
CA ARG A 61 -1.91 9.36 -8.20
C ARG A 61 -1.82 10.81 -8.68
N ILE A 62 -2.85 11.28 -9.38
CA ILE A 62 -2.87 12.61 -10.01
C ILE A 62 -3.85 13.49 -9.24
N ASP A 63 -3.42 14.71 -8.92
CA ASP A 63 -4.27 15.71 -8.29
C ASP A 63 -5.44 16.09 -9.19
N ALA A 64 -6.54 16.53 -8.56
CA ALA A 64 -7.74 16.96 -9.26
C ALA A 64 -7.39 17.96 -10.37
N PRO A 65 -7.77 17.68 -11.64
CA PRO A 65 -7.59 18.64 -12.71
C PRO A 65 -8.30 19.95 -12.35
N ALA A 66 -7.66 21.09 -12.59
CA ALA A 66 -8.27 22.39 -12.32
C ALA A 66 -9.62 22.50 -13.05
N ALA A 67 -10.64 23.02 -12.36
CA ALA A 67 -11.96 23.22 -12.92
C ALA A 67 -11.85 23.98 -14.25
N ILE A 68 -12.33 23.34 -15.30
CA ILE A 68 -11.86 23.69 -16.63
C ILE A 68 -12.56 24.97 -17.12
N VAL A 69 -11.76 26.01 -17.39
CA VAL A 69 -12.19 27.29 -17.99
C VAL A 69 -12.55 27.03 -19.47
N ALA A 70 -13.52 27.77 -20.00
CA ALA A 70 -14.32 27.57 -21.23
C ALA A 70 -13.63 27.15 -22.57
N GLN A 71 -12.32 26.91 -22.62
CA GLN A 71 -11.53 26.57 -23.80
C GLN A 71 -10.82 25.21 -23.66
N ILE A 72 -11.59 24.13 -23.49
CA ILE A 72 -11.08 22.77 -23.26
C ILE A 72 -10.86 22.04 -24.59
N THR A 73 -9.75 21.31 -24.74
CA THR A 73 -9.58 20.36 -25.86
C THR A 73 -10.33 19.05 -25.59
N ILE A 74 -10.65 18.29 -26.65
CA ILE A 74 -11.30 16.97 -26.51
C ILE A 74 -10.48 16.03 -25.61
N GLU A 75 -9.15 16.07 -25.72
CA GLU A 75 -8.24 15.27 -24.91
C GLU A 75 -8.28 15.63 -23.42
N GLN A 76 -8.33 16.92 -23.09
CA GLN A 76 -8.44 17.40 -21.70
C GLN A 76 -9.77 17.00 -21.06
N MET A 77 -10.85 17.05 -21.83
CA MET A 77 -12.16 16.59 -21.39
C MET A 77 -12.17 15.09 -21.11
N ALA A 78 -11.60 14.27 -21.99
CA ALA A 78 -11.48 12.83 -21.80
C ALA A 78 -10.60 12.48 -20.57
N ALA A 79 -9.51 13.23 -20.34
CA ALA A 79 -8.67 13.06 -19.16
C ALA A 79 -9.42 13.39 -17.86
N TYR A 80 -10.21 14.47 -17.85
CA TYR A 80 -11.06 14.84 -16.72
C TYR A 80 -12.13 13.78 -16.44
N GLU A 81 -12.83 13.30 -17.47
CA GLU A 81 -13.83 12.24 -17.32
C GLU A 81 -13.22 10.92 -16.79
N LYS A 82 -12.02 10.56 -17.27
CA LYS A 82 -11.28 9.40 -16.74
C LYS A 82 -10.92 9.59 -15.27
N TRP A 83 -10.40 10.75 -14.89
CA TRP A 83 -10.08 11.08 -13.51
C TRP A 83 -11.32 11.06 -12.61
N GLU A 84 -12.41 11.70 -13.03
CA GLU A 84 -13.66 11.77 -12.27
C GLU A 84 -14.30 10.39 -12.09
N ARG A 85 -14.27 9.54 -13.13
CA ARG A 85 -14.70 8.14 -13.02
C ARG A 85 -13.86 7.37 -12.01
N SER A 86 -12.54 7.47 -12.11
CA SER A 86 -11.61 6.83 -11.18
C SER A 86 -11.85 7.32 -9.74
N ASN A 87 -11.99 8.63 -9.53
CA ASN A 87 -12.28 9.24 -8.24
C ASN A 87 -13.57 8.67 -7.62
N ARG A 88 -14.68 8.74 -8.36
CA ARG A 88 -16.00 8.32 -7.88
C ARG A 88 -16.04 6.84 -7.50
N VAL A 89 -15.48 5.97 -8.34
CA VAL A 89 -15.53 4.51 -8.10
C VAL A 89 -14.57 4.11 -6.99
N SER A 90 -13.36 4.68 -6.95
CA SER A 90 -12.40 4.45 -5.86
C SER A 90 -12.96 4.87 -4.51
N LEU A 91 -13.60 6.05 -4.43
CA LEU A 91 -14.25 6.52 -3.21
C LEU A 91 -15.32 5.53 -2.74
N MET A 92 -16.14 5.01 -3.65
CA MET A 92 -17.18 4.02 -3.32
C MET A 92 -16.57 2.71 -2.78
N ILE A 93 -15.52 2.21 -3.43
CA ILE A 93 -14.81 0.99 -3.01
C ILE A 93 -14.20 1.18 -1.61
N ILE A 94 -13.45 2.26 -1.41
CA ILE A 94 -12.80 2.56 -0.13
C ILE A 94 -13.85 2.66 0.98
N LYS A 95 -14.90 3.48 0.81
CA LYS A 95 -15.97 3.65 1.81
C LYS A 95 -16.74 2.38 2.13
N ASN A 96 -16.96 1.51 1.15
CA ASN A 96 -17.69 0.25 1.37
C ASN A 96 -16.83 -0.82 2.03
N SER A 97 -15.51 -0.73 1.92
CA SER A 97 -14.56 -1.64 2.56
C SER A 97 -14.27 -1.31 4.03
N ILE A 98 -14.83 -0.21 4.56
CA ILE A 98 -14.64 0.22 5.94
C ILE A 98 -15.88 -0.11 6.75
N SER A 99 -15.71 -0.70 7.93
CA SER A 99 -16.82 -0.95 8.85
C SER A 99 -17.54 0.34 9.22
N VAL A 100 -18.87 0.27 9.34
CA VAL A 100 -19.72 1.46 9.55
C VAL A 100 -19.26 2.31 10.74
N VAL A 101 -18.90 1.67 11.86
CA VAL A 101 -18.46 2.34 13.09
C VAL A 101 -17.20 3.17 12.87
N ILE A 102 -16.22 2.65 12.12
CA ILE A 102 -14.98 3.38 11.82
C ILE A 102 -15.25 4.48 10.80
N ARG A 103 -16.07 4.18 9.79
CA ARG A 103 -16.44 5.10 8.72
C ARG A 103 -17.08 6.38 9.24
N GLU A 104 -17.90 6.28 10.28
CA GLU A 104 -18.55 7.44 10.93
C GLU A 104 -17.57 8.35 11.68
N ALA A 105 -16.40 7.84 12.06
CA ALA A 105 -15.35 8.60 12.75
C ALA A 105 -14.34 9.27 11.80
N ILE A 106 -14.45 9.04 10.49
CA ILE A 106 -13.56 9.61 9.47
C ILE A 106 -14.20 10.87 8.88
N HIS A 107 -13.40 11.92 8.69
CA HIS A 107 -13.85 13.12 7.99
C HIS A 107 -14.23 12.79 6.55
N ASP A 108 -15.44 13.16 6.12
CA ASP A 108 -15.92 12.84 4.78
C ASP A 108 -15.23 13.69 3.69
N SER A 109 -15.16 13.16 2.47
CA SER A 109 -14.65 13.86 1.30
C SER A 109 -15.27 13.31 0.01
N ASN A 110 -15.38 14.16 -1.00
CA ASN A 110 -15.76 13.80 -2.37
C ASN A 110 -14.54 13.41 -3.24
N ASP A 111 -13.33 13.63 -2.75
CA ASP A 111 -12.07 13.25 -3.37
C ASP A 111 -11.51 12.00 -2.69
N ALA A 112 -11.31 10.93 -3.47
CA ALA A 112 -10.88 9.62 -3.00
C ALA A 112 -9.49 9.67 -2.35
N LYS A 113 -8.58 10.48 -2.90
CA LYS A 113 -7.22 10.65 -2.38
C LYS A 113 -7.24 11.30 -0.99
N THR A 114 -8.03 12.36 -0.84
CA THR A 114 -8.23 13.08 0.42
C THR A 114 -8.98 12.23 1.44
N TYR A 115 -9.99 11.48 1.00
CA TYR A 115 -10.70 10.54 1.88
C TYR A 115 -9.75 9.46 2.40
N LEU A 116 -8.98 8.83 1.52
CA LEU A 116 -7.98 7.83 1.90
C LEU A 116 -6.99 8.40 2.91
N ALA A 117 -6.44 9.59 2.67
CA ALA A 117 -5.55 10.28 3.60
C ALA A 117 -6.18 10.51 4.99
N SER A 118 -7.48 10.81 5.04
CA SER A 118 -8.23 10.96 6.30
C SER A 118 -8.34 9.63 7.07
N VAL A 119 -8.52 8.52 6.35
CA VAL A 119 -8.44 7.17 6.94
C VAL A 119 -7.04 6.94 7.49
N GLU A 120 -5.99 7.24 6.72
CA GLU A 120 -4.60 7.01 7.18
C GLU A 120 -4.27 7.79 8.45
N GLU A 121 -4.70 9.05 8.54
CA GLU A 121 -4.45 9.88 9.72
C GLU A 121 -5.13 9.31 10.97
N GLN A 122 -6.35 8.76 10.84
CA GLN A 122 -7.04 8.08 11.94
C GLN A 122 -6.25 6.89 12.50
N PHE A 123 -5.52 6.17 11.64
CA PHE A 123 -4.78 4.95 12.00
C PHE A 123 -3.29 5.17 12.25
N LYS A 124 -2.79 6.39 12.13
CA LYS A 124 -1.37 6.74 12.31
C LYS A 124 -0.80 6.33 13.66
N GLY A 125 -1.58 6.50 14.74
CA GLY A 125 -1.19 6.06 16.08
C GLY A 125 -0.99 4.55 16.18
N SER A 126 -1.91 3.78 15.60
CA SER A 126 -1.84 2.31 15.53
C SER A 126 -0.66 1.85 14.68
N SER A 127 -0.46 2.48 13.50
CA SER A 127 0.67 2.20 12.62
C SER A 127 2.02 2.40 13.32
N LYS A 128 2.18 3.48 14.09
CA LYS A 128 3.41 3.73 14.87
C LYS A 128 3.62 2.70 15.97
N ALA A 129 2.56 2.30 16.69
CA ALA A 129 2.66 1.27 17.72
C ALA A 129 3.02 -0.10 17.11
N HIS A 130 2.46 -0.43 15.96
CA HIS A 130 2.80 -1.63 15.21
C HIS A 130 4.26 -1.59 14.72
N ALA A 131 4.72 -0.46 14.16
CA ALA A 131 6.11 -0.29 13.75
C ALA A 131 7.08 -0.47 14.92
N SER A 132 6.77 0.14 16.09
CA SER A 132 7.55 -0.04 17.32
C SER A 132 7.62 -1.51 17.76
N THR A 133 6.47 -2.20 17.76
CA THR A 133 6.40 -3.63 18.10
C THR A 133 7.23 -4.47 17.15
N LEU A 134 7.19 -4.16 15.85
CA LEU A 134 7.93 -4.88 14.82
C LEU A 134 9.44 -4.63 14.92
N ILE A 135 9.86 -3.40 15.21
CA ILE A 135 11.27 -3.06 15.50
C ILE A 135 11.74 -3.83 16.74
N MET A 136 10.97 -3.83 17.83
CA MET A 136 11.31 -4.56 19.04
C MET A 136 11.43 -6.07 18.77
N LYS A 137 10.49 -6.62 18.00
CA LYS A 137 10.55 -8.01 17.54
C LYS A 137 11.82 -8.27 16.73
N MET A 138 12.14 -7.41 15.76
CA MET A 138 13.35 -7.56 14.94
C MET A 138 14.64 -7.50 15.77
N LEU A 139 14.72 -6.62 16.77
CA LEU A 139 15.87 -6.51 17.68
C LEU A 139 16.04 -7.70 18.63
N THR A 140 14.93 -8.35 18.98
CA THR A 140 14.91 -9.48 19.93
C THR A 140 14.91 -10.85 19.25
N THR A 141 14.62 -10.89 17.94
CA THR A 141 14.59 -12.13 17.17
C THR A 141 16.00 -12.63 16.93
N MET A 142 16.34 -13.74 17.59
CA MET A 142 17.61 -14.43 17.47
C MET A 142 17.41 -15.72 16.68
N TYR A 143 18.43 -16.11 15.91
CA TYR A 143 18.40 -17.38 15.21
C TYR A 143 18.20 -18.54 16.20
N ASP A 144 17.25 -19.44 15.94
CA ASP A 144 16.80 -20.45 16.90
C ASP A 144 17.61 -21.77 16.86
N LYS A 145 18.62 -21.89 15.98
CA LYS A 145 19.43 -23.10 15.68
C LYS A 145 18.69 -24.22 14.96
N THR A 146 17.38 -24.13 14.84
CA THR A 146 16.53 -25.21 14.35
C THR A 146 15.98 -24.91 12.97
N SER A 147 15.62 -23.65 12.71
CA SER A 147 15.28 -23.14 11.39
C SER A 147 16.52 -23.01 10.51
N GLY A 148 16.35 -23.00 9.18
CA GLY A 148 17.46 -22.76 8.27
C GLY A 148 17.92 -21.29 8.33
N VAL A 149 19.22 -21.04 8.14
CA VAL A 149 19.76 -19.66 8.07
C VAL A 149 19.05 -18.82 7.00
N CYS A 150 18.71 -19.43 5.86
CA CYS A 150 17.94 -18.76 4.81
C CYS A 150 16.53 -18.35 5.27
N GLU A 151 15.85 -19.20 6.06
CA GLU A 151 14.53 -18.89 6.61
C GLU A 151 14.60 -17.71 7.58
N HIS A 152 15.64 -17.68 8.42
CA HIS A 152 15.88 -16.57 9.33
C HIS A 152 16.16 -15.26 8.58
N ILE A 153 16.97 -15.29 7.51
CA ILE A 153 17.22 -14.13 6.64
C ILE A 153 15.92 -13.66 5.99
N MET A 154 15.12 -14.58 5.46
CA MET A 154 13.82 -14.25 4.85
C MET A 154 12.88 -13.60 5.87
N MET A 155 12.81 -14.12 7.10
CA MET A 155 12.01 -13.52 8.17
C MET A 155 12.48 -12.11 8.53
N MET A 156 13.80 -11.87 8.63
CA MET A 156 14.35 -10.54 8.89
C MET A 156 14.05 -9.56 7.75
N ASN A 157 14.13 -10.03 6.50
CA ASN A 157 13.78 -9.23 5.32
C ASN A 157 12.28 -8.91 5.26
N ASP A 158 11.41 -9.85 5.63
CA ASP A 158 9.95 -9.64 5.73
C ASP A 158 9.61 -8.59 6.79
N MET A 159 10.28 -8.60 7.95
CA MET A 159 10.09 -7.53 8.95
C MET A 159 10.55 -6.17 8.41
N ALA A 160 11.67 -6.10 7.70
CA ALA A 160 12.17 -4.87 7.10
C ALA A 160 11.27 -4.33 5.97
N SER A 161 10.69 -5.22 5.14
CA SER A 161 9.75 -4.83 4.09
C SER A 161 8.45 -4.28 4.68
N LYS A 162 7.93 -4.91 5.75
CA LYS A 162 6.78 -4.41 6.51
C LYS A 162 7.04 -3.04 7.12
N LEU A 163 8.24 -2.82 7.70
CA LEU A 163 8.63 -1.49 8.21
C LEU A 163 8.72 -0.44 7.11
N LYS A 164 9.22 -0.81 5.92
CA LYS A 164 9.22 0.08 4.75
C LYS A 164 7.80 0.48 4.33
N GLY A 165 6.84 -0.44 4.40
CA GLY A 165 5.42 -0.13 4.15
C GLY A 165 4.78 0.82 5.16
N MET A 166 5.38 0.96 6.35
CA MET A 166 4.97 1.89 7.41
C MET A 166 5.77 3.22 7.39
N GLU A 167 6.44 3.54 6.28
CA GLU A 167 7.33 4.71 6.14
C GLU A 167 8.54 4.71 7.11
N MET A 168 8.87 3.55 7.70
CA MET A 168 9.97 3.35 8.64
C MET A 168 11.07 2.50 8.01
N ALA A 169 11.50 2.88 6.79
CA ALA A 169 12.47 2.12 6.02
C ALA A 169 13.82 1.99 6.76
N ILE A 170 14.29 0.75 6.89
CA ILE A 170 15.64 0.45 7.40
C ILE A 170 16.60 0.46 6.22
N SER A 171 17.78 1.09 6.39
CA SER A 171 18.81 1.04 5.36
C SER A 171 19.35 -0.39 5.19
N GLU A 172 19.78 -0.73 3.98
CA GLU A 172 20.34 -2.06 3.68
C GLU A 172 21.52 -2.41 4.59
N GLY A 173 22.39 -1.43 4.89
CA GLY A 173 23.52 -1.62 5.82
C GLY A 173 23.07 -1.97 7.25
N PHE A 174 22.03 -1.30 7.76
CA PHE A 174 21.48 -1.63 9.08
C PHE A 174 20.78 -2.99 9.09
N LEU A 175 20.06 -3.35 8.01
CA LEU A 175 19.42 -4.65 7.87
C LEU A 175 20.45 -5.80 7.89
N ILE A 176 21.52 -5.68 7.11
CA ILE A 176 22.64 -6.63 7.11
C ILE A 176 23.25 -6.72 8.52
N TYR A 177 23.44 -5.59 9.19
CA TYR A 177 23.95 -5.57 10.56
C TYR A 177 23.03 -6.32 11.54
N PHE A 178 21.70 -6.12 11.46
CA PHE A 178 20.74 -6.83 12.31
C PHE A 178 20.73 -8.34 12.03
N ILE A 179 20.72 -8.74 10.76
CA ILE A 179 20.81 -10.15 10.35
C ILE A 179 22.09 -10.77 10.91
N MET A 180 23.24 -10.12 10.70
CA MET A 180 24.52 -10.61 11.22
C MET A 180 24.49 -10.69 12.75
N THR A 181 24.01 -9.67 13.45
CA THR A 181 23.94 -9.64 14.93
C THR A 181 23.05 -10.76 15.48
N SER A 182 21.90 -11.00 14.85
CA SER A 182 20.97 -12.07 15.22
C SER A 182 21.53 -13.49 15.01
N LEU A 183 22.49 -13.65 14.10
CA LEU A 183 23.25 -14.89 13.86
C LEU A 183 24.49 -14.97 14.79
N LEU A 184 25.16 -13.85 15.01
CA LEU A 184 26.46 -13.73 15.70
C LEU A 184 26.42 -14.09 17.18
N VAL A 185 25.30 -13.91 17.88
CA VAL A 185 25.16 -14.36 19.28
C VAL A 185 25.49 -15.84 19.45
N GLN A 186 25.42 -16.63 18.37
CA GLN A 186 25.76 -18.05 18.38
C GLN A 186 27.10 -18.38 17.72
N PHE A 187 27.51 -17.65 16.67
CA PHE A 187 28.83 -17.80 16.06
C PHE A 187 29.94 -17.02 16.79
N GLY A 188 29.63 -16.32 17.90
CA GLY A 188 30.59 -15.58 18.71
C GLY A 188 31.73 -16.43 19.27
N SER A 189 31.59 -17.77 19.32
CA SER A 189 32.69 -18.70 19.62
C SER A 189 33.67 -18.84 18.42
N LEU A 190 33.15 -18.91 17.19
CA LEU A 190 33.92 -18.98 15.95
C LEU A 190 34.73 -17.69 15.72
N PHE A 191 34.15 -16.50 15.95
CA PHE A 191 34.88 -15.24 15.79
C PHE A 191 35.93 -14.99 16.89
N ARG A 192 35.69 -15.45 18.14
CA ARG A 192 36.70 -15.39 19.22
C ARG A 192 37.94 -16.24 18.91
N CYS A 193 37.76 -17.38 18.23
CA CYS A 193 38.87 -18.25 17.83
C CYS A 193 39.74 -17.63 16.72
N VAL A 194 39.17 -16.87 15.79
CA VAL A 194 39.93 -16.18 14.73
C VAL A 194 40.81 -15.06 15.31
N SER A 195 40.32 -14.32 16.31
CA SER A 195 41.12 -13.29 17.00
C SER A 195 42.27 -13.87 17.83
N LYS A 196 42.14 -15.10 18.36
CA LYS A 196 43.24 -15.80 19.04
C LYS A 196 44.31 -16.30 18.06
N LYS A 197 43.94 -16.74 16.85
CA LYS A 197 44.92 -17.15 15.83
C LYS A 197 45.78 -15.99 15.32
N LYS A 198 45.22 -14.77 15.22
CA LYS A 198 45.97 -13.59 14.75
C LYS A 198 46.94 -12.98 15.78
N LYS A 199 46.77 -13.28 17.07
CA LYS A 199 47.73 -12.90 18.14
C LYS A 199 48.82 -13.95 18.39
N GLY A 200 48.72 -15.13 17.77
CA GLY A 200 49.69 -16.22 17.88
C GLY A 200 50.61 -16.40 16.67
N LEU A 201 50.39 -15.67 15.57
CA LEU A 201 51.38 -15.50 14.50
C LEU A 201 52.03 -14.13 14.67
N ARG A 202 52.98 -14.09 15.60
CA ARG A 202 54.03 -13.08 15.64
C ARG A 202 55.18 -13.57 14.77
#